data_AF-A0A0N1ILW8-F1
#
_entry.id   AF-A0A0N1ILW8-F1
#
_cell.length_a   1.000
_cell.length_b   1.000
_cell.length_c   1.000
_cell.angle_alpha   90.00
_cell.angle_beta   90.00
_cell.angle_gamma   90.00
#
_symmetry.space_group_name_H-M   'P 1'
#
loop_
_entity.id
_entity.type
_entity.pdbx_description
1 polymer ?
#
loop_
_entity_poly.entity_id
_entity_poly.type
_entity_poly.pdbx_seq_one_letter_code
_entity_poly.pdbx_strand_id
1 'polypeptide(L)'
;MLANTYARRALAATPCLLKRSGKPGDFPDYKQVYLPYDTAPTKMELDRERRRFMHAYTGRMEHRKMVEVKDVPQNMYTYGKEGMSVPIAIFKEQTDPVIGPEWTYPGIYENKIVAQQWYIEELFDREKTSSFESPWQRQVLDNQVKRRMGKVAWRMSMLNIKTIDIFHKERGASKRPGAPGAADPKAAAAPAGKKKS
;
A
#
# COMPACT_ATOMS: atom_id res chain seq x y z
N MET A 1 -1.77 -40.61 -15.78
CA MET A 1 -0.97 -39.61 -15.00
C MET A 1 -0.94 -38.20 -15.61
N LEU A 2 -1.68 -37.90 -16.69
CA LEU A 2 -1.64 -36.59 -17.39
C LEU A 2 -2.61 -35.52 -16.84
N ALA A 3 -3.64 -35.89 -16.08
CA ALA A 3 -4.65 -34.93 -15.59
C ALA A 3 -4.12 -34.01 -14.46
N ASN A 4 -3.14 -34.47 -13.67
CA ASN A 4 -2.63 -33.74 -12.51
C ASN A 4 -1.66 -32.59 -12.85
N THR A 5 -1.10 -32.55 -14.05
CA THR A 5 -0.15 -31.51 -14.47
C THR A 5 -0.85 -30.24 -14.94
N TYR A 6 -1.99 -30.36 -15.64
CA TYR A 6 -2.76 -29.21 -16.13
C TYR A 6 -3.43 -28.44 -14.99
N ALA A 7 -4.03 -29.13 -14.03
CA ALA A 7 -4.64 -28.51 -12.85
C ALA A 7 -3.62 -27.74 -11.99
N ARG A 8 -2.40 -28.26 -11.84
CA ARG A 8 -1.32 -27.61 -11.08
C ARG A 8 -0.75 -26.37 -11.79
N ARG A 9 -0.67 -26.37 -13.13
CA ARG A 9 -0.25 -25.19 -13.91
C ARG A 9 -1.30 -24.08 -13.88
N ALA A 10 -2.59 -24.43 -13.96
CA ALA A 10 -3.69 -23.47 -13.85
C ALA A 10 -3.73 -22.76 -12.48
N LEU A 11 -3.45 -23.50 -11.39
CA LEU A 11 -3.38 -22.96 -10.02
C LEU A 11 -2.12 -22.11 -9.73
N ALA A 12 -1.05 -22.25 -10.51
CA ALA A 12 0.15 -21.41 -10.39
C ALA A 12 0.06 -20.13 -11.23
N ALA A 13 -0.72 -20.13 -12.31
CA ALA A 13 -0.97 -18.96 -13.15
C ALA A 13 -1.95 -17.96 -12.51
N THR A 14 -2.89 -18.43 -11.68
CA THR A 14 -3.88 -17.59 -11.00
C THR A 14 -3.31 -16.44 -10.17
N PRO A 15 -2.30 -16.60 -9.28
CA PRO A 15 -1.78 -15.48 -8.49
C PRO A 15 -1.04 -14.42 -9.32
N CYS A 16 -0.40 -14.79 -10.43
CA CYS A 16 0.24 -13.83 -11.33
C CYS A 16 -0.78 -13.09 -12.21
N LEU A 17 -1.80 -13.81 -12.69
CA LEU A 17 -2.91 -13.22 -13.43
C LEU A 17 -3.72 -12.26 -12.55
N LEU A 18 -3.96 -12.61 -11.27
CA LEU A 18 -4.64 -11.75 -10.29
C LEU A 18 -3.87 -10.46 -9.98
N LYS A 19 -2.53 -10.47 -10.05
CA LYS A 19 -1.70 -9.28 -9.79
C LYS A 19 -1.69 -8.28 -10.95
N ARG A 20 -2.01 -8.73 -12.17
CA ARG A 20 -2.03 -7.91 -13.39
C ARG A 20 -3.46 -7.54 -13.81
N SER A 21 -4.46 -8.34 -13.44
CA SER A 21 -5.87 -8.04 -13.68
C SER A 21 -6.32 -6.81 -12.88
N GLY A 22 -7.07 -5.91 -13.51
CA GLY A 22 -7.66 -4.74 -12.85
C GLY A 22 -6.72 -3.54 -12.66
N LYS A 23 -5.53 -3.55 -13.26
CA LYS A 23 -4.65 -2.37 -13.32
C LYS A 23 -4.88 -1.60 -14.63
N PRO A 24 -4.86 -0.26 -14.59
CA PRO A 24 -4.93 0.55 -15.81
C PRO A 24 -3.71 0.24 -16.70
N GLY A 25 -3.96 0.04 -17.99
CA GLY A 25 -2.92 -0.11 -19.01
C GLY A 25 -2.32 1.22 -19.44
N ASP A 26 -3.17 2.25 -19.47
CA ASP A 26 -2.83 3.61 -19.88
C ASP A 26 -3.04 4.58 -18.70
N PHE A 27 -2.26 5.66 -18.68
CA PHE A 27 -2.31 6.71 -17.66
C PHE A 27 -2.60 8.06 -18.31
N PRO A 28 -3.87 8.41 -18.51
CA PRO A 28 -4.26 9.74 -19.00
C PRO A 28 -3.78 10.86 -18.07
N ASP A 29 -3.44 12.00 -18.65
CA ASP A 29 -2.96 13.18 -17.93
C ASP A 29 -4.09 13.92 -17.20
N TYR A 30 -3.71 14.66 -16.15
CA TYR A 30 -4.62 15.59 -15.48
C TYR A 30 -4.93 16.81 -16.36
N LYS A 31 -6.18 17.29 -16.31
CA LYS A 31 -6.60 18.51 -17.00
C LYS A 31 -7.17 19.52 -15.99
N GLN A 32 -6.66 20.76 -16.01
CA GLN A 32 -7.21 21.87 -15.24
C GLN A 32 -8.39 22.48 -16.02
N VAL A 33 -9.57 22.50 -15.41
CA VAL A 33 -10.81 23.05 -16.01
C VAL A 33 -10.98 24.53 -15.68
N TYR A 34 -10.72 24.90 -14.42
CA TYR A 34 -10.71 26.30 -13.98
C TYR A 34 -9.63 26.50 -12.90
N LEU A 35 -9.20 27.74 -12.67
CA LEU A 35 -8.19 28.04 -11.66
C LEU A 35 -8.87 28.24 -10.28
N PRO A 36 -8.29 27.70 -9.20
CA PRO A 36 -8.87 27.83 -7.85
C PRO A 36 -8.53 29.17 -7.17
N TYR A 37 -7.81 30.06 -7.86
CA TYR A 37 -7.39 31.37 -7.37
C TYR A 37 -7.44 32.39 -8.51
N ASP A 38 -7.71 33.64 -8.16
CA ASP A 38 -7.67 34.76 -9.11
C ASP A 38 -6.26 35.36 -9.24
N THR A 39 -5.44 35.23 -8.21
CA THR A 39 -4.07 35.76 -8.15
C THR A 39 -3.04 34.64 -8.38
N ALA A 40 -2.29 34.74 -9.46
CA ALA A 40 -1.28 33.75 -9.80
C ALA A 40 -0.10 33.77 -8.81
N PRO A 41 0.32 32.61 -8.27
CA PRO A 41 1.47 32.53 -7.38
C PRO A 41 2.77 32.80 -8.15
N THR A 42 3.74 33.39 -7.47
CA THR A 42 5.07 33.61 -8.01
C THR A 42 5.86 32.30 -8.07
N LYS A 43 6.83 32.21 -8.99
CA LYS A 43 7.70 31.01 -9.09
C LYS A 43 8.42 30.70 -7.78
N MET A 44 8.81 31.73 -7.03
CA MET A 44 9.44 31.57 -5.72
C MET A 44 8.52 30.89 -4.71
N GLU A 45 7.23 31.24 -4.69
CA GLU A 45 6.22 30.62 -3.83
C GLU A 45 5.98 29.16 -4.22
N LEU A 46 5.89 28.88 -5.53
CA LEU A 46 5.78 27.51 -6.06
C LEU A 46 6.94 26.63 -5.59
N ASP A 47 8.17 27.10 -5.77
CA ASP A 47 9.37 26.35 -5.39
C ASP A 47 9.48 26.19 -3.87
N ARG A 48 9.09 27.21 -3.10
CA ARG A 48 9.09 27.18 -1.63
C ARG A 48 8.11 26.13 -1.10
N GLU A 49 6.88 26.13 -1.60
CA GLU A 49 5.88 25.14 -1.20
C GLU A 49 6.30 23.74 -1.64
N ARG A 50 6.76 23.58 -2.88
CA ARG A 50 7.25 22.29 -3.36
C ARG A 50 8.35 21.69 -2.46
N ARG A 51 9.34 22.51 -2.05
CA ARG A 51 10.42 22.06 -1.13
C ARG A 51 9.89 21.63 0.23
N ARG A 52 8.84 22.27 0.77
CA ARG A 52 8.20 21.86 2.04
C ARG A 52 7.62 20.44 1.95
N PHE A 53 7.08 20.07 0.80
CA PHE A 53 6.43 18.77 0.58
C PHE A 53 7.37 17.66 0.10
N MET A 54 8.66 17.94 -0.13
CA MET A 54 9.64 16.91 -0.52
C MET A 54 9.89 15.87 0.57
N HIS A 55 9.55 16.17 1.83
CA HIS A 55 9.77 15.28 2.95
C HIS A 55 8.48 15.12 3.76
N ALA A 56 8.17 13.90 4.14
CA ALA A 56 7.03 13.58 5.00
C ALA A 56 7.43 12.57 6.08
N TYR A 57 6.72 12.61 7.21
CA TYR A 57 6.88 11.59 8.24
C TYR A 57 6.08 10.34 7.89
N THR A 58 6.69 9.17 8.07
CA THR A 58 5.99 7.88 8.10
C THR A 58 6.00 7.32 9.52
N GLY A 59 4.86 6.75 9.93
CA GLY A 59 4.64 6.34 11.32
C GLY A 59 4.35 7.52 12.26
N ARG A 60 3.80 7.21 13.44
CA ARG A 60 3.36 8.20 14.45
C ARG A 60 3.91 7.97 15.86
N MET A 61 4.39 6.76 16.14
CA MET A 61 5.00 6.40 17.43
C MET A 61 6.53 6.45 17.36
N GLU A 62 7.21 5.74 18.27
CA GLU A 62 8.66 5.68 18.42
C GLU A 62 9.43 5.43 17.11
N HIS A 63 8.91 4.56 16.23
CA HIS A 63 9.55 4.24 14.94
C HIS A 63 9.20 5.24 13.82
N ARG A 64 8.93 6.50 14.17
CA ARG A 64 8.64 7.59 13.23
C ARG A 64 9.92 8.01 12.54
N LYS A 65 9.88 8.06 11.20
CA LYS A 65 11.02 8.46 10.38
C LYS A 65 10.59 9.45 9.30
N MET A 66 11.50 10.34 8.93
CA MET A 66 11.32 11.24 7.79
C MET A 66 11.71 10.51 6.51
N VAL A 67 10.88 10.63 5.46
CA VAL A 67 11.07 9.97 4.17
C VAL A 67 10.88 10.99 3.07
N GLU A 68 11.68 10.86 2.01
CA GLU A 68 11.54 11.65 0.81
C GLU A 68 10.30 11.21 0.01
N VAL A 69 9.46 12.17 -0.35
CA VAL A 69 8.27 11.94 -1.17
C VAL A 69 8.69 11.93 -2.63
N LYS A 70 8.42 10.82 -3.32
CA LYS A 70 8.64 10.72 -4.76
C LYS A 70 7.53 11.45 -5.52
N ASP A 71 7.87 11.97 -6.70
CA ASP A 71 6.93 12.59 -7.64
C ASP A 71 6.13 13.77 -7.07
N VAL A 72 6.81 14.67 -6.34
CA VAL A 72 6.19 15.90 -5.85
C VAL A 72 5.78 16.80 -7.03
N PRO A 73 4.49 17.16 -7.15
CA PRO A 73 3.97 18.01 -8.22
C PRO A 73 4.72 19.35 -8.33
N GLN A 74 4.72 19.93 -9.53
CA GLN A 74 5.35 21.23 -9.75
C GLN A 74 4.56 22.38 -9.11
N ASN A 75 3.22 22.31 -9.15
CA ASN A 75 2.34 23.32 -8.58
C ASN A 75 1.51 22.72 -7.43
N MET A 76 1.89 23.05 -6.19
CA MET A 76 1.18 22.58 -4.99
C MET A 76 -0.15 23.29 -4.74
N TYR A 77 -0.38 24.46 -5.34
CA TYR A 77 -1.61 25.24 -5.11
C TYR A 77 -2.80 24.70 -5.89
N THR A 78 -2.57 24.07 -7.04
CA THR A 78 -3.63 23.48 -7.89
C THR A 78 -3.75 21.97 -7.72
N TYR A 79 -2.68 21.28 -7.30
CA TYR A 79 -2.67 19.82 -7.22
C TYR A 79 -3.64 19.29 -6.17
N GLY A 80 -4.59 18.44 -6.59
CA GLY A 80 -5.53 17.75 -5.70
C GLY A 80 -6.48 18.69 -4.95
N LYS A 81 -6.55 19.95 -5.38
CA LYS A 81 -7.49 20.96 -4.92
C LYS A 81 -8.51 21.22 -6.02
N GLU A 82 -9.18 22.35 -5.94
CA GLU A 82 -10.30 22.70 -6.78
C GLU A 82 -9.90 22.93 -8.26
N GLY A 83 -10.84 22.64 -9.17
CA GLY A 83 -10.75 22.96 -10.59
C GLY A 83 -9.96 21.99 -11.46
N MET A 84 -9.35 20.96 -10.87
CA MET A 84 -8.70 19.86 -11.61
C MET A 84 -9.71 18.76 -11.93
N SER A 85 -9.71 18.26 -13.16
CA SER A 85 -10.46 17.05 -13.54
C SER A 85 -9.60 15.80 -13.33
N VAL A 86 -10.20 14.78 -12.72
CA VAL A 86 -9.52 13.53 -12.39
C VAL A 86 -9.86 12.48 -13.44
N PRO A 87 -8.88 11.83 -14.09
CA PRO A 87 -9.14 10.94 -15.21
C PRO A 87 -9.59 9.54 -14.71
N ILE A 88 -10.80 9.50 -14.16
CA ILE A 88 -11.46 8.32 -13.61
C ILE A 88 -12.84 8.07 -14.23
N ALA A 89 -13.15 8.76 -15.35
CA ALA A 89 -14.38 8.48 -16.11
C ALA A 89 -14.38 7.05 -16.65
N ILE A 90 -15.55 6.38 -16.57
CA ILE A 90 -15.71 4.99 -16.97
C ILE A 90 -16.61 4.87 -18.20
N PHE A 91 -17.66 5.69 -18.28
CA PHE A 91 -18.61 5.67 -19.39
C PHE A 91 -18.18 6.59 -20.51
N LYS A 92 -18.57 6.25 -21.75
CA LYS A 92 -18.24 7.05 -22.95
C LYS A 92 -18.75 8.49 -22.89
N GLU A 93 -19.93 8.69 -22.30
CA GLU A 93 -20.57 9.99 -22.18
C GLU A 93 -20.21 10.72 -20.87
N GLN A 94 -19.52 10.03 -19.95
CA GLN A 94 -19.11 10.61 -18.68
C GLN A 94 -17.89 11.49 -18.92
N THR A 95 -18.03 12.79 -18.65
CA THR A 95 -16.88 13.70 -18.56
C THR A 95 -16.09 13.40 -17.30
N ASP A 96 -14.77 13.65 -17.33
CA ASP A 96 -13.93 13.51 -16.14
C ASP A 96 -14.45 14.38 -14.99
N PRO A 97 -14.65 13.81 -13.79
CA PRO A 97 -15.17 14.55 -12.65
C PRO A 97 -14.19 15.65 -12.23
N VAL A 98 -14.75 16.85 -12.01
CA VAL A 98 -14.00 18.02 -11.55
C VAL A 98 -14.02 18.09 -10.03
N ILE A 99 -12.86 18.34 -9.42
CA ILE A 99 -12.76 18.55 -7.98
C ILE A 99 -13.40 19.91 -7.63
N GLY A 100 -14.50 19.89 -6.90
CA GLY A 100 -15.15 21.08 -6.33
C GLY A 100 -14.48 21.62 -5.06
N PRO A 101 -15.09 22.64 -4.43
CA PRO A 101 -14.53 23.29 -3.24
C PRO A 101 -14.57 22.39 -2.00
N GLU A 102 -13.60 22.58 -1.10
CA GLU A 102 -13.30 21.64 -0.02
C GLU A 102 -14.50 21.36 0.91
N TRP A 103 -15.24 22.40 1.30
CA TRP A 103 -16.37 22.27 2.24
C TRP A 103 -17.58 21.52 1.66
N THR A 104 -17.63 21.31 0.35
CA THR A 104 -18.71 20.51 -0.27
C THR A 104 -18.50 19.01 -0.10
N TYR A 105 -17.29 18.58 0.27
CA TYR A 105 -17.01 17.19 0.60
C TYR A 105 -17.32 16.92 2.08
N PRO A 106 -18.35 16.12 2.39
CA PRO A 106 -18.82 15.94 3.75
C PRO A 106 -17.75 15.27 4.63
N GLY A 107 -17.54 15.82 5.82
CA GLY A 107 -16.62 15.26 6.80
C GLY A 107 -15.14 15.33 6.41
N ILE A 108 -14.74 16.07 5.38
CA ILE A 108 -13.33 16.15 4.96
C ILE A 108 -12.43 16.70 6.07
N TYR A 109 -12.88 17.71 6.81
CA TYR A 109 -12.13 18.29 7.93
C TYR A 109 -12.00 17.30 9.09
N GLU A 110 -13.04 16.52 9.36
CA GLU A 110 -13.03 15.46 10.36
C GLU A 110 -12.09 14.31 9.96
N ASN A 111 -12.14 13.92 8.69
CA ASN A 111 -11.30 12.88 8.12
C ASN A 111 -9.81 13.27 8.12
N LYS A 112 -9.46 14.56 7.99
CA LYS A 112 -8.05 15.00 8.12
C LYS A 112 -7.46 14.66 9.49
N ILE A 113 -8.28 14.63 10.53
CA ILE A 113 -7.89 14.25 11.88
C ILE A 113 -7.86 12.71 11.98
N VAL A 114 -8.93 12.04 11.56
CA VAL A 114 -9.14 10.62 11.86
C VAL A 114 -8.52 9.66 10.85
N ALA A 115 -8.42 10.01 9.57
CA ALA A 115 -7.90 9.15 8.51
C ALA A 115 -6.35 9.15 8.45
N GLN A 116 -5.74 8.92 9.61
CA GLN A 116 -4.29 8.82 9.78
C GLN A 116 -3.92 7.40 10.23
N GLN A 117 -2.62 7.08 10.20
CA GLN A 117 -2.14 5.80 10.71
C GLN A 117 -2.17 5.79 12.24
N TRP A 118 -3.24 5.29 12.86
CA TRP A 118 -3.34 5.17 14.31
C TRP A 118 -2.72 3.89 14.85
N TYR A 119 -1.87 4.02 15.86
CA TYR A 119 -1.43 2.87 16.65
C TYR A 119 -2.43 2.60 17.78
N ILE A 120 -2.64 1.33 18.09
CA ILE A 120 -3.70 0.94 19.04
C ILE A 120 -3.41 1.47 20.46
N GLU A 121 -2.14 1.49 20.85
CA GLU A 121 -1.69 1.98 22.16
C GLU A 121 -1.98 3.47 22.31
N GLU A 122 -1.66 4.28 21.30
CA GLU A 122 -1.99 5.72 21.28
C GLU A 122 -3.50 5.96 21.43
N LEU A 123 -4.32 5.18 20.73
CA LEU A 123 -5.78 5.33 20.81
C LEU A 123 -6.33 4.92 22.18
N PHE A 124 -5.78 3.87 22.81
CA PHE A 124 -6.18 3.47 24.16
C PHE A 124 -5.80 4.52 25.19
N ASP A 125 -4.62 5.13 25.09
CA ASP A 125 -4.21 6.16 26.05
C ASP A 125 -5.06 7.43 25.93
N ARG A 126 -5.46 7.78 24.71
CA ARG A 126 -6.43 8.85 24.45
C ARG A 126 -7.83 8.52 24.96
N GLU A 127 -8.26 7.26 24.86
CA GLU A 127 -9.53 6.82 25.44
C GLU A 127 -9.52 6.94 26.96
N LYS A 128 -8.47 6.42 27.63
CA LYS A 128 -8.32 6.48 29.09
C LYS A 128 -8.34 7.92 29.62
N THR A 129 -7.72 8.83 28.88
CA THR A 129 -7.63 10.25 29.25
C THR A 129 -8.79 11.08 28.71
N SER A 130 -9.78 10.46 28.05
CA SER A 130 -10.92 11.13 27.38
C SER A 130 -10.49 12.30 26.47
N SER A 131 -9.34 12.15 25.80
CA SER A 131 -8.66 13.22 25.05
C SER A 131 -8.61 12.97 23.54
N PHE A 132 -9.65 12.33 23.00
CA PHE A 132 -9.77 12.18 21.55
C PHE A 132 -9.86 13.54 20.84
N GLU A 133 -9.10 13.72 19.77
CA GLU A 133 -9.18 14.91 18.89
C GLU A 133 -10.48 14.94 18.08
N SER A 134 -11.10 13.77 17.90
CA SER A 134 -12.34 13.60 17.17
C SER A 134 -13.19 12.49 17.79
N PRO A 135 -14.52 12.63 17.85
CA PRO A 135 -15.41 11.57 18.31
C PRO A 135 -15.30 10.27 17.50
N TRP A 136 -14.89 10.33 16.23
CA TRP A 136 -14.75 9.15 15.38
C TRP A 136 -13.51 8.30 15.71
N GLN A 137 -12.55 8.83 16.48
CA GLN A 137 -11.38 8.04 16.92
C GLN A 137 -11.79 6.83 17.77
N ARG A 138 -12.91 6.93 18.51
CA ARG A 138 -13.49 5.79 19.23
C ARG A 138 -13.85 4.64 18.28
N GLN A 139 -14.51 4.95 17.17
CA GLN A 139 -14.85 3.95 16.15
C GLN A 139 -13.60 3.35 15.50
N VAL A 140 -12.55 4.15 15.29
CA VAL A 140 -11.26 3.63 14.78
C VAL A 140 -10.67 2.61 15.77
N LEU A 141 -10.65 2.92 17.06
CA LEU A 141 -10.18 2.01 18.10
C LEU A 141 -10.97 0.69 18.09
N ASP A 142 -12.30 0.76 18.10
CA ASP A 142 -13.18 -0.41 18.07
C ASP A 142 -12.89 -1.29 16.84
N ASN A 143 -12.72 -0.69 15.67
CA ASN A 143 -12.40 -1.41 14.45
C ASN A 143 -11.01 -2.08 14.52
N GLN A 144 -10.03 -1.44 15.16
CA GLN A 144 -8.71 -2.05 15.36
C GLN A 144 -8.78 -3.25 16.31
N VAL A 145 -9.55 -3.14 17.41
CA VAL A 145 -9.77 -4.24 18.36
C VAL A 145 -10.46 -5.40 17.66
N LYS A 146 -11.58 -5.14 16.95
CA LYS A 146 -12.32 -6.15 16.17
C LYS A 146 -11.42 -6.84 15.14
N ARG A 147 -10.58 -6.11 14.42
CA ARG A 147 -9.62 -6.69 13.46
C ARG A 147 -8.60 -7.61 14.14
N ARG A 148 -8.06 -7.21 15.30
CA ARG A 148 -7.09 -8.03 16.06
C ARG A 148 -7.76 -9.28 16.63
N MET A 149 -8.94 -9.15 17.21
CA MET A 149 -9.74 -10.28 17.67
C MET A 149 -10.11 -11.22 16.52
N GLY A 150 -10.49 -10.69 15.36
CA GLY A 150 -10.77 -11.48 14.16
C GLY A 150 -9.58 -12.32 13.71
N LYS A 151 -8.36 -11.79 13.78
CA LYS A 151 -7.13 -12.54 13.50
C LYS A 151 -6.91 -13.69 14.49
N VAL A 152 -7.24 -13.49 15.76
CA VAL A 152 -7.18 -14.54 16.81
C VAL A 152 -8.26 -15.60 16.57
N ALA A 153 -9.51 -15.17 16.37
CA ALA A 153 -10.64 -16.05 16.11
C ALA A 153 -10.41 -16.95 14.89
N TRP A 154 -9.87 -16.39 13.80
CA TRP A 154 -9.50 -17.16 12.62
C TRP A 154 -8.44 -18.23 12.91
N ARG A 155 -7.40 -17.90 13.71
CA ARG A 155 -6.39 -18.87 14.12
C ARG A 155 -6.97 -19.99 14.97
N MET A 156 -7.81 -19.66 15.94
CA MET A 156 -8.48 -20.65 16.79
C MET A 156 -9.37 -21.60 15.98
N SER A 157 -10.13 -21.06 15.01
CA SER A 157 -10.91 -21.87 14.08
C SER A 157 -10.02 -22.83 13.28
N MET A 158 -8.84 -22.40 12.85
CA MET A 158 -7.90 -23.26 12.12
C MET A 158 -7.22 -24.30 13.02
N LEU A 159 -6.94 -23.97 14.28
CA LEU A 159 -6.38 -24.91 15.27
C LEU A 159 -7.35 -26.06 15.57
N ASN A 160 -8.66 -25.79 15.55
CA ASN A 160 -9.69 -26.83 15.69
C ASN A 160 -9.68 -27.83 14.53
N ILE A 161 -9.25 -27.40 13.33
CA ILE A 161 -9.18 -28.27 12.15
C ILE A 161 -7.87 -29.06 12.13
N LYS A 162 -6.75 -28.42 12.49
CA LYS A 162 -5.43 -29.05 12.57
C LYS A 162 -4.50 -28.27 13.50
N THR A 163 -3.53 -28.94 14.10
CA THR A 163 -2.44 -28.26 14.81
C THR A 163 -1.63 -27.38 13.84
N ILE A 164 -1.39 -26.13 14.23
CA ILE A 164 -0.63 -25.15 13.46
C ILE A 164 0.46 -24.58 14.36
N ASP A 165 1.68 -25.05 14.14
CA ASP A 165 2.85 -24.48 14.79
C ASP A 165 3.30 -23.22 14.05
N ILE A 166 3.31 -22.10 14.77
CA ILE A 166 3.64 -20.79 14.21
C ILE A 166 5.16 -20.69 14.06
N PHE A 167 5.64 -20.25 12.89
CA PHE A 167 7.05 -19.96 12.59
C PHE A 167 8.03 -21.15 12.63
N HIS A 168 7.54 -22.39 12.60
CA HIS A 168 8.42 -23.56 12.56
C HIS A 168 9.00 -23.88 11.17
N LYS A 169 8.42 -23.30 10.11
CA LYS A 169 8.95 -23.43 8.75
C LYS A 169 9.99 -22.35 8.49
N GLU A 170 11.10 -22.76 7.87
CA GLU A 170 12.12 -21.83 7.36
C GLU A 170 11.46 -20.76 6.49
N ARG A 171 11.74 -19.48 6.79
CA ARG A 171 11.20 -18.33 6.07
C ARG A 171 12.08 -18.02 4.88
N GLY A 172 11.69 -18.48 3.70
CA GLY A 172 12.46 -18.25 2.47
C GLY A 172 12.32 -19.41 1.51
N ALA A 173 13.29 -19.57 0.61
CA ALA A 173 13.31 -20.68 -0.35
C ALA A 173 13.61 -22.01 0.36
N SER A 174 12.63 -22.53 1.11
CA SER A 174 12.61 -23.96 1.39
C SER A 174 12.31 -24.65 0.07
N LYS A 175 13.26 -25.48 -0.39
CA LYS A 175 13.01 -26.39 -1.50
C LYS A 175 11.80 -27.23 -1.09
N ARG A 176 10.62 -26.93 -1.66
CA ARG A 176 9.46 -27.79 -1.54
C ARG A 176 9.92 -29.21 -1.92
N PRO A 177 9.75 -30.23 -1.06
CA PRO A 177 10.04 -31.59 -1.46
C PRO A 177 9.10 -31.91 -2.64
N GLY A 178 9.68 -32.17 -3.81
CA GLY A 178 8.95 -32.44 -5.06
C GLY A 178 9.21 -31.49 -6.23
N ALA A 179 10.19 -30.57 -6.17
CA ALA A 179 10.69 -29.91 -7.38
C ALA A 179 11.66 -30.86 -8.13
N PRO A 180 11.36 -31.29 -9.37
CA PRO A 180 12.29 -32.06 -10.17
C PRO A 180 13.35 -31.10 -10.70
N GLY A 181 14.53 -31.10 -10.10
CA GLY A 181 15.58 -30.17 -10.47
C GLY A 181 16.54 -29.86 -9.34
N ALA A 182 17.07 -30.90 -8.69
CA ALA A 182 18.33 -30.80 -7.99
C ALA A 182 19.20 -31.90 -8.58
N ALA A 183 19.96 -31.55 -9.61
CA ALA A 183 21.09 -32.35 -10.04
C ALA A 183 22.05 -32.48 -8.85
N ASP A 184 22.40 -33.72 -8.53
CA ASP A 184 23.43 -34.06 -7.55
C ASP A 184 24.74 -33.35 -7.91
N PRO A 185 25.37 -32.58 -7.00
CA PRO A 185 26.71 -32.07 -7.24
C PRO A 185 27.71 -33.16 -6.84
N LYS A 186 27.80 -34.22 -7.65
CA LYS A 186 28.82 -35.25 -7.44
C LYS A 186 29.40 -35.79 -8.74
N ALA A 187 29.87 -34.90 -9.61
CA ALA A 187 30.81 -35.26 -10.69
C ALA A 187 31.41 -34.00 -11.36
N ALA A 188 32.45 -33.40 -10.77
CA ALA A 188 33.42 -32.58 -11.50
C ALA A 188 34.63 -32.24 -10.61
N ALA A 189 35.52 -33.20 -10.40
CA ALA A 189 36.87 -32.92 -9.94
C ALA A 189 37.84 -33.85 -10.70
N ALA A 190 38.15 -33.49 -11.94
CA ALA A 190 39.31 -34.02 -12.65
C ALA A 190 40.50 -33.09 -12.35
N PRO A 191 41.66 -33.60 -11.89
CA PRO A 191 42.81 -32.76 -11.59
C PRO A 191 43.55 -32.37 -12.88
N ALA A 192 43.69 -31.07 -13.11
CA ALA A 192 44.53 -30.53 -14.16
C ALA A 192 46.02 -30.71 -13.80
N GLY A 193 46.74 -31.45 -14.63
CA GLY A 193 48.18 -31.68 -14.50
C GLY A 193 49.00 -30.40 -14.70
N LYS A 194 49.98 -30.18 -13.82
CA LYS A 194 51.03 -29.16 -13.95
C LYS A 194 52.21 -29.70 -14.77
N LYS A 195 52.55 -28.99 -15.84
CA LYS A 195 53.86 -28.88 -16.53
C LYS A 195 54.14 -27.36 -16.53
N LYS A 196 55.30 -26.75 -16.24
CA LYS A 196 56.72 -27.11 -16.10
C LYS A 196 57.39 -26.06 -15.20
N SER A 197 58.47 -26.42 -14.51
CA SER A 197 59.81 -25.79 -14.63
C SER A 197 60.82 -26.78 -14.08
#